data_AF-A0A935EUT5-F1
#
_entry.id   AF-A0A935EUT5-F1
#
_cell.length_a   1.000
_cell.length_b   1.000
_cell.length_c   1.000
_cell.angle_alpha   90.00
_cell.angle_beta   90.00
_cell.angle_gamma   90.00
#
_symmetry.space_group_name_H-M   'P 1'
#
loop_
_entity.id
_entity.type
_entity.pdbx_description
1 polymer ?
#
loop_
_entity_poly.entity_id
_entity_poly.type
_entity_poly.pdbx_seq_one_letter_code
_entity_poly.pdbx_strand_id
1 'polypeptide(L)'
;MRTSHKLTQLFLAVSVIACVFMFMTTTALGADPGAPYPATSAVSDQKAGSVLVFNFYTSSPFGGAGNNTQNTRFNITNTNPALTAFIHIFFVAETCAVADYHACLTPNQTATYLVSDYDPAINGYIIVVAENRLGWPASHNFLIGDEFVKLPNGSHANLGAEAFAAEFEGDMPFFNAGLFSAVLNFSGDASGYNKLPATLAASNIQSRVDQNETTLIINRIGGDLGTGAFPLERMFGLLYSDVEVSYSFSLNGGLCQRRILLTDSEPRTTPRFTVVIPAGRTGWMKFYTNNGNIGMVGSMINFNPNTSSRTDVFNGSHNLHKLTLTSTSVALTIPVFPPSCAL
;
A
#
# COMPACT_ATOMS: atom_id res chain seq x y z
N MET A 1 72.87 27.65 -15.86
CA MET A 1 71.89 27.05 -14.94
C MET A 1 71.34 25.79 -15.60
N ARG A 2 71.78 24.61 -15.14
CA ARG A 2 71.39 23.31 -15.71
C ARG A 2 70.11 22.86 -15.00
N THR A 3 68.96 23.08 -15.62
CA THR A 3 67.67 22.66 -15.08
C THR A 3 67.62 21.13 -15.04
N SER A 4 67.37 20.60 -13.84
CA SER A 4 67.38 19.16 -13.58
C SER A 4 66.16 18.51 -14.24
N HIS A 5 66.36 17.92 -15.43
CA HIS A 5 65.34 17.13 -16.15
C HIS A 5 64.73 16.00 -15.29
N LYS A 6 65.45 15.53 -14.27
CA LYS A 6 64.96 14.52 -13.32
C LYS A 6 63.87 15.04 -12.40
N LEU A 7 63.91 16.32 -12.04
CA LEU A 7 62.93 16.93 -11.14
C LEU A 7 61.60 17.16 -11.87
N THR A 8 61.65 17.62 -13.12
CA THR A 8 60.44 17.82 -13.95
C THR A 8 59.74 16.51 -14.30
N GLN A 9 60.48 15.43 -14.56
CA GLN A 9 59.90 14.10 -14.77
C GLN A 9 59.24 13.55 -13.50
N LEU A 10 59.81 13.81 -12.32
CA LEU A 10 59.23 13.41 -11.05
C LEU A 10 57.89 14.12 -10.80
N PHE A 11 57.82 15.44 -11.03
CA PHE A 11 56.57 16.19 -10.86
C PHE A 11 55.47 15.77 -11.85
N LEU A 12 55.83 15.45 -13.10
CA LEU A 12 54.88 14.99 -14.09
C LEU A 12 54.36 13.58 -13.76
N ALA A 13 55.22 12.69 -13.27
CA ALA A 13 54.81 11.36 -12.82
C ALA A 13 53.88 11.41 -11.60
N VAL A 14 54.17 12.27 -10.60
CA VAL A 14 53.32 12.44 -9.41
C VAL A 14 51.97 13.06 -9.80
N SER A 15 51.93 14.00 -10.74
CA SER A 15 50.70 14.60 -11.27
C SER A 15 49.82 13.57 -12.00
N VAL A 16 50.43 12.70 -12.82
CA VAL A 16 49.69 11.64 -13.53
C VAL A 16 49.17 10.59 -12.55
N ILE A 17 49.95 10.19 -11.55
CA ILE A 17 49.50 9.25 -10.50
C ILE A 17 48.36 9.86 -9.67
N ALA A 18 48.45 11.14 -9.30
CA ALA A 18 47.38 11.83 -8.57
C ALA A 18 46.10 11.98 -9.39
N CYS A 19 46.19 12.23 -10.71
CA CYS A 19 45.04 12.20 -11.61
C CYS A 19 44.43 10.79 -11.70
N VAL A 20 45.24 9.73 -11.86
CA VAL A 20 44.75 8.35 -11.92
C VAL A 20 44.08 7.92 -10.61
N PHE A 21 44.56 8.38 -9.45
CA PHE A 21 43.90 8.16 -8.17
C PHE A 21 42.61 8.98 -8.00
N MET A 22 42.53 10.21 -8.53
CA MET A 22 41.28 11.00 -8.56
C MET A 22 40.23 10.42 -9.52
N PHE A 23 40.63 9.76 -10.60
CA PHE A 23 39.70 9.08 -11.51
C PHE A 23 39.16 7.74 -10.97
N MET A 24 39.74 7.20 -9.90
CA MET A 24 39.32 5.94 -9.26
C MET A 24 38.41 6.14 -8.04
N THR A 25 38.13 7.38 -7.62
CA THR A 25 37.09 7.66 -6.61
C THR A 25 35.73 7.81 -7.28
N THR A 26 35.32 6.82 -8.07
CA THR A 26 33.89 6.58 -8.23
C THR A 26 33.43 5.97 -6.91
N THR A 27 32.59 6.68 -6.16
CA THR A 27 31.82 6.09 -5.08
C THR A 27 31.00 4.94 -5.67
N ALA A 28 31.55 3.74 -5.67
CA ALA A 28 30.78 2.54 -5.87
C ALA A 28 29.86 2.44 -4.66
N LEU A 29 28.64 2.98 -4.78
CA LEU A 29 27.55 2.53 -3.95
C LEU A 29 27.47 1.03 -4.22
N GLY A 30 27.97 0.23 -3.27
CA GLY A 30 27.90 -1.22 -3.40
C GLY A 30 26.44 -1.58 -3.62
N ALA A 31 26.16 -2.35 -4.67
CA ALA A 31 24.85 -2.97 -4.82
C ALA A 31 24.55 -3.74 -3.53
N ASP A 32 23.35 -3.60 -3.00
CA ASP A 32 22.92 -4.33 -1.81
C ASP A 32 23.19 -5.83 -1.99
N PRO A 33 23.62 -6.55 -0.95
CA PRO A 33 23.91 -7.97 -1.07
C PRO A 33 22.64 -8.75 -1.42
N GLY A 34 22.70 -9.53 -2.51
CA GLY A 34 21.59 -10.37 -2.97
C GLY A 34 21.01 -9.91 -4.31
N ALA A 35 19.94 -10.57 -4.75
CA ALA A 35 19.18 -10.16 -5.92
C ALA A 35 17.98 -9.31 -5.47
N PRO A 36 17.65 -8.22 -6.18
CA PRO A 36 16.46 -7.44 -5.89
C PRO A 36 15.20 -8.29 -6.06
N TYR A 37 14.16 -7.98 -5.30
CA TYR A 37 12.87 -8.64 -5.46
C TYR A 37 12.31 -8.35 -6.86
N PRO A 38 11.92 -9.36 -7.66
CA PRO A 38 11.52 -9.11 -9.05
C PRO A 38 10.25 -8.25 -9.14
N ALA A 39 10.27 -7.23 -10.01
CA ALA A 39 9.11 -6.37 -10.28
C ALA A 39 7.89 -7.18 -10.77
N THR A 40 8.15 -8.22 -11.57
CA THR A 40 7.16 -9.18 -12.11
C THR A 40 6.46 -10.04 -11.07
N SER A 41 6.96 -10.05 -9.82
CA SER A 41 6.30 -10.74 -8.73
C SER A 41 4.94 -10.10 -8.44
N ALA A 42 3.95 -10.90 -8.03
CA ALA A 42 2.64 -10.38 -7.66
C ALA A 42 2.73 -9.38 -6.48
N VAL A 43 1.66 -8.59 -6.31
CA VAL A 43 1.53 -7.61 -5.22
C VAL A 43 1.86 -8.22 -3.87
N SER A 44 2.65 -7.50 -3.08
CA SER A 44 2.95 -7.81 -1.69
C SER A 44 3.36 -6.56 -0.93
N ASP A 45 3.46 -6.66 0.39
CA ASP A 45 3.98 -5.60 1.27
C ASP A 45 5.48 -5.74 1.56
N GLN A 46 6.16 -6.70 0.92
CA GLN A 46 7.59 -6.96 1.09
C GLN A 46 8.45 -6.44 -0.06
N LYS A 47 7.81 -6.00 -1.16
CA LYS A 47 8.50 -5.54 -2.35
C LYS A 47 8.30 -4.04 -2.56
N ALA A 48 9.19 -3.44 -3.35
CA ALA A 48 8.99 -2.07 -3.80
C ALA A 48 8.05 -2.02 -5.01
N GLY A 49 7.38 -0.88 -5.19
CA GLY A 49 6.44 -0.66 -6.27
C GLY A 49 6.44 0.79 -6.73
N SER A 50 5.75 1.03 -7.84
CA SER A 50 5.46 2.37 -8.35
C SER A 50 4.09 2.86 -7.88
N VAL A 51 3.21 1.94 -7.49
CA VAL A 51 1.94 2.27 -6.84
C VAL A 51 1.90 1.59 -5.48
N LEU A 52 1.62 2.35 -4.42
CA LEU A 52 1.42 1.83 -3.07
C LEU A 52 -0.04 1.97 -2.68
N VAL A 53 -0.58 0.96 -2.00
CA VAL A 53 -1.91 1.03 -1.39
C VAL A 53 -1.81 0.79 0.10
N PHE A 54 -2.19 1.79 0.89
CA PHE A 54 -2.31 1.70 2.33
C PHE A 54 -3.75 1.36 2.66
N ASN A 55 -3.97 0.23 3.32
CA ASN A 55 -5.27 -0.41 3.37
C ASN A 55 -6.27 0.31 4.26
N PHE A 56 -5.82 1.06 5.27
CA PHE A 56 -6.74 1.70 6.17
C PHE A 56 -6.15 2.91 6.88
N TYR A 57 -6.78 4.07 6.68
CA TYR A 57 -6.58 5.22 7.54
C TYR A 57 -7.86 5.66 8.24
N THR A 58 -7.63 6.27 9.39
CA THR A 58 -8.57 7.13 10.13
C THR A 58 -7.87 8.44 10.48
N SER A 59 -8.62 9.53 10.53
CA SER A 59 -8.12 10.85 10.89
C SER A 59 -8.97 11.50 11.98
N SER A 60 -8.32 12.18 12.92
CA SER A 60 -9.04 12.99 13.91
C SER A 60 -9.60 14.27 13.28
N PRO A 61 -10.75 14.77 13.76
CA PRO A 61 -11.22 16.11 13.39
C PRO A 61 -10.27 17.19 13.91
N PHE A 62 -10.12 18.29 13.18
CA PHE A 62 -9.27 19.42 13.58
C PHE A 62 -9.75 20.04 14.91
N GLY A 63 -8.84 20.23 15.87
CA GLY A 63 -9.09 20.98 17.10
C GLY A 63 -10.04 20.33 18.14
N GLY A 64 -10.35 19.04 18.03
CA GLY A 64 -11.29 18.35 18.93
C GLY A 64 -10.66 17.68 20.17
N ALA A 65 -11.44 17.56 21.25
CA ALA A 65 -11.13 16.67 22.37
C ALA A 65 -11.28 15.20 21.93
N GLY A 66 -10.22 14.67 21.32
CA GLY A 66 -10.18 13.36 20.64
C GLY A 66 -8.94 13.16 19.76
N ASN A 67 -8.12 14.20 19.56
CA ASN A 67 -6.92 14.21 18.71
C ASN A 67 -5.88 13.11 19.01
N ASN A 68 -5.96 12.43 20.16
CA ASN A 68 -5.00 11.38 20.53
C ASN A 68 -5.55 9.95 20.44
N THR A 69 -6.86 9.77 20.22
CA THR A 69 -7.51 8.44 20.26
C THR A 69 -7.72 7.85 18.87
N GLN A 70 -7.75 8.66 17.82
CA GLN A 70 -7.80 8.19 16.44
C GLN A 70 -6.90 9.04 15.55
N ASN A 71 -6.04 8.40 14.77
CA ASN A 71 -5.29 9.04 13.69
C ASN A 71 -4.50 7.98 12.94
N THR A 72 -3.96 8.35 11.78
CA THR A 72 -3.06 7.49 11.02
C THR A 72 -1.82 8.27 10.67
N ARG A 73 -0.67 7.63 10.89
CA ARG A 73 0.61 8.09 10.41
C ARG A 73 1.10 7.09 9.38
N PHE A 74 1.33 7.54 8.15
CA PHE A 74 1.92 6.69 7.11
C PHE A 74 3.29 7.21 6.71
N ASN A 75 4.16 6.29 6.29
CA ASN A 75 5.49 6.61 5.81
C ASN A 75 5.67 6.06 4.40
N ILE A 76 6.41 6.80 3.59
CA ILE A 76 6.83 6.39 2.26
C ILE A 76 8.34 6.53 2.22
N THR A 77 9.02 5.50 1.74
CA THR A 77 10.48 5.50 1.58
C THR A 77 10.82 5.29 0.12
N ASN A 78 11.66 6.16 -0.42
CA ASN A 78 12.29 5.97 -1.71
C ASN A 78 13.62 5.24 -1.50
N THR A 79 13.69 3.98 -1.90
CA THR A 79 14.90 3.16 -1.75
C THR A 79 15.93 3.39 -2.87
N ASN A 80 15.60 4.20 -3.87
CA ASN A 80 16.54 4.49 -4.95
C ASN A 80 17.63 5.47 -4.47
N PRO A 81 18.93 5.17 -4.68
CA PRO A 81 20.01 6.02 -4.20
C PRO A 81 20.38 7.17 -5.14
N ALA A 82 19.78 7.25 -6.33
CA ALA A 82 20.10 8.26 -7.35
C ALA A 82 18.88 9.05 -7.83
N LEU A 83 17.70 8.42 -7.89
CA LEU A 83 16.50 9.00 -8.47
C LEU A 83 15.56 9.55 -7.39
N THR A 84 15.13 10.79 -7.58
CA THR A 84 14.01 11.39 -6.84
C THR A 84 12.70 10.75 -7.30
N ALA A 85 11.80 10.47 -6.36
CA ALA A 85 10.43 10.08 -6.66
C ALA A 85 9.50 11.30 -6.62
N PHE A 86 8.75 11.53 -7.69
CA PHE A 86 7.56 12.40 -7.65
C PHE A 86 6.37 11.50 -7.38
N ILE A 87 5.53 11.87 -6.40
CA ILE A 87 4.40 11.05 -5.99
C ILE A 87 3.10 11.85 -5.91
N HIS A 88 2.01 11.21 -6.28
CA HIS A 88 0.63 11.68 -6.12
C HIS A 88 -0.08 10.78 -5.12
N ILE A 89 -0.50 11.36 -4.01
CA ILE A 89 -1.14 10.69 -2.90
C ILE A 89 -2.63 10.98 -2.99
N PHE A 90 -3.45 9.94 -3.04
CA PHE A 90 -4.91 10.00 -3.07
C PHE A 90 -5.49 9.40 -1.80
N PHE A 91 -6.29 10.17 -1.09
CA PHE A 91 -7.09 9.77 0.05
C PHE A 91 -8.49 9.42 -0.45
N VAL A 92 -8.83 8.13 -0.44
CA VAL A 92 -10.14 7.65 -0.89
C VAL A 92 -11.00 7.32 0.31
N ALA A 93 -12.03 8.14 0.53
CA ALA A 93 -12.97 7.98 1.62
C ALA A 93 -13.82 6.70 1.46
N GLU A 94 -14.37 6.22 2.58
CA GLU A 94 -15.35 5.12 2.58
C GLU A 94 -16.50 5.35 1.57
N THR A 95 -16.94 6.60 1.43
CA THR A 95 -18.03 7.05 0.54
C THR A 95 -17.60 7.34 -0.91
N CYS A 96 -16.37 6.97 -1.30
CA CYS A 96 -15.79 7.17 -2.63
C CYS A 96 -15.42 8.62 -3.00
N ALA A 97 -15.56 9.57 -2.09
CA ALA A 97 -14.95 10.89 -2.27
C ALA A 97 -13.41 10.76 -2.26
N VAL A 98 -12.75 11.57 -3.08
CA VAL A 98 -11.28 11.55 -3.21
C VAL A 98 -10.73 12.93 -2.92
N ALA A 99 -9.70 12.98 -2.09
CA ALA A 99 -8.84 14.15 -1.91
C ALA A 99 -7.41 13.75 -2.30
N ASP A 100 -6.58 14.71 -2.71
CA ASP A 100 -5.26 14.41 -3.22
C ASP A 100 -4.19 15.43 -2.81
N TYR A 101 -2.93 14.98 -2.87
CA TYR A 101 -1.76 15.78 -2.52
C TYR A 101 -0.51 15.27 -3.27
N HIS A 102 0.32 16.18 -3.77
CA HIS A 102 1.62 15.83 -4.35
C HIS A 102 2.76 16.00 -3.35
N ALA A 103 3.72 15.09 -3.41
CA ALA A 103 4.97 15.20 -2.68
C ALA A 103 6.15 14.70 -3.52
N CYS A 104 7.36 14.97 -3.03
CA CYS A 104 8.58 14.44 -3.62
C CYS A 104 9.50 13.88 -2.55
N LEU A 105 10.14 12.76 -2.87
CA LEU A 105 11.12 12.11 -2.02
C LEU A 105 12.47 12.13 -2.73
N THR A 106 13.47 12.74 -2.10
CA THR A 106 14.85 12.68 -2.57
C THR A 106 15.40 11.26 -2.45
N PRO A 107 16.55 10.96 -3.08
CA PRO A 107 17.14 9.62 -3.00
C PRO A 107 17.38 9.17 -1.56
N ASN A 108 17.03 7.93 -1.24
CA ASN A 108 17.10 7.33 0.11
C ASN A 108 16.27 8.05 1.20
N GLN A 109 15.32 8.91 0.83
CA GLN A 109 14.50 9.63 1.80
C GLN A 109 13.29 8.80 2.25
N THR A 110 12.97 8.91 3.55
CA THR A 110 11.65 8.57 4.09
C THR A 110 10.89 9.84 4.41
N ALA A 111 9.66 9.96 3.90
CA ALA A 111 8.71 11.00 4.26
C ALA A 111 7.61 10.42 5.14
N THR A 112 7.22 11.17 6.17
CA THR A 112 6.19 10.79 7.15
C THR A 112 5.08 11.81 7.13
N TYR A 113 3.84 11.32 7.09
CA TYR A 113 2.64 12.15 7.01
C TYR A 113 1.67 11.75 8.11
N LEU A 114 1.01 12.74 8.70
CA LEU A 114 -0.12 12.55 9.60
C LEU A 114 -1.40 12.83 8.82
N VAL A 115 -2.30 11.86 8.72
CA VAL A 115 -3.44 11.97 7.80
C VAL A 115 -4.40 13.11 8.19
N SER A 116 -4.52 13.41 9.48
CA SER A 116 -5.34 14.54 9.96
C SER A 116 -4.93 15.91 9.41
N ASP A 117 -3.72 16.06 8.90
CA ASP A 117 -3.24 17.34 8.35
C ASP A 117 -3.70 17.55 6.89
N TYR A 118 -4.10 16.46 6.21
CA TYR A 118 -4.42 16.45 4.79
C TYR A 118 -5.90 16.13 4.53
N ASP A 119 -6.46 15.14 5.24
CA ASP A 119 -7.85 14.72 5.08
C ASP A 119 -8.52 14.48 6.45
N PRO A 120 -8.83 15.56 7.21
CA PRO A 120 -9.33 15.45 8.58
C PRO A 120 -10.78 14.95 8.66
N ALA A 121 -11.06 14.19 9.73
CA ALA A 121 -12.38 13.62 10.05
C ALA A 121 -12.92 12.57 9.05
N ILE A 122 -12.06 12.03 8.19
CA ILE A 122 -12.38 10.99 7.21
C ILE A 122 -11.66 9.67 7.54
N ASN A 123 -12.29 8.56 7.14
CA ASN A 123 -11.68 7.24 7.10
C ASN A 123 -11.70 6.73 5.66
N GLY A 124 -10.72 5.89 5.32
CA GLY A 124 -10.59 5.40 3.97
C GLY A 124 -9.32 4.58 3.76
N TYR A 125 -8.83 4.60 2.53
CA TYR A 125 -7.55 4.01 2.15
C TYR A 125 -6.75 5.00 1.30
N ILE A 126 -5.44 4.82 1.23
CA ILE A 126 -4.55 5.73 0.50
C ILE A 126 -3.97 5.00 -0.71
N ILE A 127 -4.01 5.63 -1.88
CA ILE A 127 -3.26 5.20 -3.07
C ILE A 127 -2.15 6.21 -3.31
N VAL A 128 -0.92 5.74 -3.49
CA VAL A 128 0.21 6.58 -3.90
C VAL A 128 0.68 6.12 -5.26
N VAL A 129 0.81 7.03 -6.21
CA VAL A 129 1.28 6.75 -7.56
C VAL A 129 2.58 7.50 -7.80
N ALA A 130 3.59 6.81 -8.31
CA ALA A 130 4.81 7.42 -8.79
C ALA A 130 4.60 8.05 -10.18
N GLU A 131 5.14 9.24 -10.33
CA GLU A 131 4.94 10.09 -11.50
C GLU A 131 6.25 10.71 -11.97
N ASN A 132 6.20 11.35 -13.13
CA ASN A 132 7.24 12.23 -13.62
C ASN A 132 6.97 13.69 -13.24
N ARG A 133 7.84 14.59 -13.71
CA ARG A 133 7.78 16.04 -13.43
C ARG A 133 6.54 16.75 -14.00
N LEU A 134 5.75 16.07 -14.83
CA LEU A 134 4.52 16.59 -15.44
C LEU A 134 3.26 16.02 -14.77
N GLY A 135 3.42 15.15 -13.75
CA GLY A 135 2.32 14.45 -13.11
C GLY A 135 1.82 13.23 -13.89
N TRP A 136 2.60 12.76 -14.88
CA TRP A 136 2.25 11.56 -15.62
C TRP A 136 2.80 10.33 -14.92
N PRO A 137 2.04 9.21 -14.80
CA PRO A 137 2.52 7.99 -14.19
C PRO A 137 3.85 7.52 -14.78
N ALA A 138 4.79 7.15 -13.92
CA ALA A 138 6.11 6.69 -14.31
C ALA A 138 6.49 5.44 -13.51
N SER A 139 7.38 4.64 -14.10
CA SER A 139 7.99 3.49 -13.45
C SER A 139 9.02 3.96 -12.44
N HIS A 140 8.70 3.78 -11.17
CA HIS A 140 9.57 4.02 -10.02
C HIS A 140 9.38 2.90 -9.00
N ASN A 141 9.82 1.68 -9.34
CA ASN A 141 9.68 0.47 -8.53
C ASN A 141 10.62 0.45 -7.30
N PHE A 142 10.72 1.58 -6.59
CA PHE A 142 11.59 1.81 -5.44
C PHE A 142 10.84 2.43 -4.25
N LEU A 143 9.50 2.54 -4.32
CA LEU A 143 8.71 2.98 -3.19
C LEU A 143 8.35 1.80 -2.31
N ILE A 144 8.53 1.97 -1.00
CA ILE A 144 7.98 1.10 0.05
C ILE A 144 7.27 1.99 1.08
N GLY A 145 6.42 1.41 1.91
CA GLY A 145 5.74 2.17 2.94
C GLY A 145 5.06 1.31 4.00
N ASP A 146 4.67 1.96 5.09
CA ASP A 146 3.92 1.39 6.20
C ASP A 146 2.98 2.44 6.82
N GLU A 147 1.90 1.96 7.45
CA GLU A 147 0.93 2.80 8.16
C GLU A 147 0.75 2.35 9.61
N PHE A 148 0.63 3.33 10.49
CA PHE A 148 0.32 3.17 11.90
C PHE A 148 -1.01 3.82 12.19
N VAL A 149 -1.99 3.00 12.54
CA VAL A 149 -3.38 3.42 12.76
C VAL A 149 -3.71 3.35 14.24
N LYS A 150 -4.37 4.39 14.75
CA LYS A 150 -5.02 4.40 16.07
C LYS A 150 -6.52 4.51 15.89
N LEU A 151 -7.29 3.73 16.64
CA LEU A 151 -8.75 3.71 16.57
C LEU A 151 -9.38 4.13 17.91
N PRO A 152 -10.59 4.74 17.91
CA PRO A 152 -11.24 5.23 19.13
C PRO A 152 -11.47 4.19 20.23
N ASN A 153 -11.59 2.92 19.86
CA ASN A 153 -11.76 1.81 20.81
C ASN A 153 -10.46 1.39 21.52
N GLY A 154 -9.34 2.08 21.26
CA GLY A 154 -8.02 1.75 21.80
C GLY A 154 -7.25 0.72 20.97
N SER A 155 -7.86 0.16 19.92
CA SER A 155 -7.14 -0.69 18.98
C SER A 155 -6.16 0.12 18.13
N HIS A 156 -5.11 -0.55 17.70
CA HIS A 156 -4.10 0.02 16.82
C HIS A 156 -3.65 -1.04 15.83
N ALA A 157 -3.17 -0.58 14.68
CA ALA A 157 -2.68 -1.45 13.63
C ALA A 157 -1.35 -0.90 13.08
N ASN A 158 -0.48 -1.82 12.70
CA ASN A 158 0.65 -1.55 11.83
C ASN A 158 0.49 -2.42 10.58
N LEU A 159 0.48 -1.81 9.41
CA LEU A 159 0.27 -2.49 8.13
C LEU A 159 1.33 -1.99 7.14
N GLY A 160 1.96 -2.91 6.42
CA GLY A 160 2.79 -2.55 5.27
C GLY A 160 1.92 -2.11 4.10
N ALA A 161 2.39 -1.14 3.31
CA ALA A 161 1.71 -0.74 2.09
C ALA A 161 1.80 -1.86 1.04
N GLU A 162 0.69 -2.14 0.36
CA GLU A 162 0.69 -3.08 -0.75
C GLU A 162 1.32 -2.45 -1.98
N ALA A 163 2.43 -3.02 -2.44
CA ALA A 163 3.20 -2.47 -3.54
C ALA A 163 2.88 -3.17 -4.87
N PHE A 164 2.45 -2.36 -5.84
CA PHE A 164 2.28 -2.74 -7.24
C PHE A 164 3.42 -2.16 -8.05
N ALA A 165 4.20 -3.03 -8.67
CA ALA A 165 5.26 -2.63 -9.57
C ALA A 165 4.69 -2.29 -10.95
N ALA A 166 5.29 -1.28 -11.59
CA ALA A 166 5.16 -1.04 -13.00
C ALA A 166 5.92 -2.12 -13.77
N GLU A 167 5.30 -2.65 -14.83
CA GLU A 167 5.88 -3.67 -15.73
C GLU A 167 6.45 -3.02 -17.01
N PHE A 168 6.73 -1.72 -16.95
CA PHE A 168 7.33 -0.91 -18.00
C PHE A 168 8.48 -0.07 -17.42
N GLU A 169 9.26 0.56 -18.30
CA GLU A 169 10.41 1.39 -17.94
C GLU A 169 10.17 2.85 -18.34
N GLY A 170 10.57 3.80 -17.49
CA GLY A 170 10.39 5.24 -17.72
C GLY A 170 8.92 5.68 -17.57
N ASP A 171 8.48 6.60 -18.43
CA ASP A 171 7.11 7.09 -18.43
C ASP A 171 6.13 6.00 -18.91
N MET A 172 4.91 5.99 -18.37
CA MET A 172 3.89 5.04 -18.78
C MET A 172 3.65 5.11 -20.30
N PRO A 173 3.54 3.97 -21.00
CA PRO A 173 3.25 3.94 -22.43
C PRO A 173 2.02 4.78 -22.79
N PHE A 174 2.02 5.34 -24.00
CA PHE A 174 1.01 6.29 -24.47
C PHE A 174 1.04 7.66 -23.76
N PHE A 175 2.18 8.04 -23.21
CA PHE A 175 2.44 9.40 -22.72
C PHE A 175 1.99 10.46 -23.73
N ASN A 176 1.10 11.34 -23.28
CA ASN A 176 0.67 12.49 -24.04
C ASN A 176 0.56 13.70 -23.10
N ALA A 177 1.53 14.61 -23.21
CA ALA A 177 1.64 15.81 -22.38
C ALA A 177 0.43 16.78 -22.48
N GLY A 178 -0.49 16.57 -23.42
CA GLY A 178 -1.72 17.35 -23.56
C GLY A 178 -2.96 16.76 -22.86
N LEU A 179 -2.83 15.59 -22.23
CA LEU A 179 -3.93 14.96 -21.49
C LEU A 179 -3.88 15.33 -20.01
N PHE A 180 -5.05 15.57 -19.43
CA PHE A 180 -5.24 15.89 -18.01
C PHE A 180 -5.66 14.67 -17.18
N SER A 181 -5.59 13.48 -17.77
CA SER A 181 -5.84 12.22 -17.07
C SER A 181 -5.00 11.10 -17.66
N ALA A 182 -4.65 10.13 -16.81
CA ALA A 182 -3.96 8.91 -17.18
C ALA A 182 -4.71 7.70 -16.63
N VAL A 183 -4.63 6.56 -17.32
CA VAL A 183 -5.29 5.32 -16.93
C VAL A 183 -4.24 4.30 -16.52
N LEU A 184 -4.20 3.98 -15.24
CA LEU A 184 -3.38 2.92 -14.68
C LEU A 184 -4.07 1.58 -14.94
N ASN A 185 -3.43 0.74 -15.75
CA ASN A 185 -3.93 -0.59 -16.07
C ASN A 185 -3.25 -1.65 -15.19
N PHE A 186 -4.01 -2.31 -14.33
CA PHE A 186 -3.55 -3.43 -13.51
C PHE A 186 -3.76 -4.75 -14.26
N SER A 187 -3.04 -4.91 -15.36
CA SER A 187 -3.12 -6.02 -16.32
C SER A 187 -2.10 -7.12 -16.05
N GLY A 188 -0.97 -6.81 -15.41
CA GLY A 188 0.21 -7.67 -15.33
C GLY A 188 0.90 -7.89 -16.68
N ASP A 189 0.69 -6.99 -17.64
CA ASP A 189 1.40 -6.96 -18.92
C ASP A 189 2.48 -5.87 -18.95
N ALA A 190 3.36 -5.90 -19.95
CA ALA A 190 4.51 -5.00 -20.09
C ALA A 190 4.15 -3.51 -20.34
N SER A 191 2.88 -3.13 -20.21
CA SER A 191 2.41 -1.75 -20.40
C SER A 191 1.53 -1.27 -19.25
N GLY A 192 1.49 -2.03 -18.16
CA GLY A 192 0.69 -1.72 -16.99
C GLY A 192 1.43 -1.99 -15.68
N TYR A 193 0.65 -2.29 -14.66
CA TYR A 193 1.10 -2.64 -13.32
C TYR A 193 0.76 -4.10 -13.02
N ASN A 194 1.32 -4.64 -11.94
CA ASN A 194 0.91 -5.97 -11.45
C ASN A 194 -0.61 -6.09 -11.35
N LYS A 195 -1.14 -7.30 -11.58
CA LYS A 195 -2.57 -7.55 -11.42
C LYS A 195 -3.03 -7.31 -9.99
N LEU A 196 -4.25 -6.78 -9.87
CA LEU A 196 -4.92 -6.65 -8.59
C LEU A 196 -5.45 -8.01 -8.08
N PRO A 197 -5.56 -8.22 -6.76
CA PRO A 197 -6.18 -9.43 -6.21
C PRO A 197 -7.69 -9.46 -6.45
N ALA A 198 -8.25 -10.65 -6.67
CA ALA A 198 -9.68 -10.87 -6.89
C ALA A 198 -10.35 -11.66 -5.76
N THR A 199 -9.61 -12.54 -5.09
CA THR A 199 -10.07 -13.29 -3.93
C THR A 199 -9.14 -13.00 -2.77
N LEU A 200 -9.71 -12.50 -1.68
CA LEU A 200 -8.99 -12.21 -0.46
C LEU A 200 -9.34 -13.23 0.62
N ALA A 201 -8.41 -13.47 1.53
CA ALA A 201 -8.63 -14.32 2.69
C ALA A 201 -8.14 -13.67 3.99
N ALA A 202 -8.99 -13.79 5.01
CA ALA A 202 -8.66 -13.47 6.39
C ALA A 202 -8.38 -14.79 7.11
N SER A 203 -7.13 -14.99 7.49
CA SER A 203 -6.65 -16.16 8.22
C SER A 203 -6.72 -15.95 9.72
N ASN A 204 -6.80 -17.05 10.48
CA ASN A 204 -6.66 -17.05 11.94
C ASN A 204 -7.60 -16.07 12.66
N ILE A 205 -8.85 -16.02 12.21
CA ILE A 205 -9.93 -15.25 12.84
C ILE A 205 -10.16 -15.83 14.23
N GLN A 206 -9.97 -15.00 15.24
CA GLN A 206 -10.14 -15.40 16.64
C GLN A 206 -11.63 -15.39 17.02
N SER A 207 -11.98 -16.26 17.97
CA SER A 207 -13.34 -16.34 18.50
C SER A 207 -13.80 -15.01 19.10
N ARG A 208 -14.95 -14.51 18.62
CA ARG A 208 -15.65 -13.34 19.20
C ARG A 208 -16.15 -13.62 20.62
N VAL A 209 -16.44 -14.88 20.95
CA VAL A 209 -16.89 -15.29 22.29
C VAL A 209 -15.80 -15.01 23.34
N ASP A 210 -14.53 -15.06 22.94
CA ASP A 210 -13.38 -14.72 23.78
C ASP A 210 -13.07 -13.21 23.82
N GLN A 211 -14.05 -12.38 23.45
CA GLN A 211 -13.98 -10.91 23.44
C GLN A 211 -12.99 -10.34 22.41
N ASN A 212 -12.61 -11.13 21.40
CA ASN A 212 -11.87 -10.60 20.25
C ASN A 212 -12.78 -9.73 19.38
N GLU A 213 -12.29 -8.58 18.97
CA GLU A 213 -12.92 -7.64 18.06
C GLU A 213 -12.10 -7.61 16.78
N THR A 214 -12.40 -8.58 15.91
CA THR A 214 -11.78 -8.63 14.58
C THR A 214 -12.54 -7.72 13.62
N THR A 215 -11.89 -6.64 13.20
CA THR A 215 -12.37 -5.73 12.15
C THR A 215 -11.74 -6.12 10.83
N LEU A 216 -12.58 -6.39 9.83
CA LEU A 216 -12.21 -6.63 8.45
C LEU A 216 -12.35 -5.33 7.65
N ILE A 217 -11.30 -4.94 6.92
CA ILE A 217 -11.30 -3.81 5.99
C ILE A 217 -11.14 -4.36 4.57
N ILE A 218 -12.00 -3.91 3.66
CA ILE A 218 -11.99 -4.28 2.25
C ILE A 218 -12.07 -3.01 1.41
N ASN A 219 -11.17 -2.87 0.44
CA ASN A 219 -11.07 -1.73 -0.45
C ASN A 219 -11.27 -2.18 -1.90
N ARG A 220 -12.06 -1.43 -2.68
CA ARG A 220 -12.10 -1.59 -4.14
C ARG A 220 -11.05 -0.67 -4.76
N ILE A 221 -10.25 -1.21 -5.67
CA ILE A 221 -9.37 -0.43 -6.53
C ILE A 221 -10.01 -0.32 -7.92
N GLY A 222 -10.28 0.91 -8.34
CA GLY A 222 -10.85 1.23 -9.65
C GLY A 222 -11.70 2.51 -9.61
N GLY A 223 -12.11 2.97 -10.79
CA GLY A 223 -12.85 4.23 -10.95
C GLY A 223 -11.94 5.36 -11.43
N ASP A 224 -12.29 6.60 -11.05
CA ASP A 224 -11.57 7.80 -11.45
C ASP A 224 -11.25 8.64 -10.21
N LEU A 225 -9.98 8.73 -9.84
CA LEU A 225 -9.54 9.48 -8.67
C LEU A 225 -9.67 11.00 -8.83
N GLY A 226 -9.99 11.50 -10.03
CA GLY A 226 -10.32 12.91 -10.26
C GLY A 226 -11.78 13.25 -10.01
N THR A 227 -12.69 12.27 -10.00
CA THR A 227 -14.15 12.50 -9.89
C THR A 227 -14.85 11.64 -8.84
N GLY A 228 -14.36 10.44 -8.57
CA GLY A 228 -14.87 9.49 -7.59
C GLY A 228 -14.42 8.05 -7.90
N ALA A 229 -13.95 7.36 -6.86
CA ALA A 229 -13.61 5.93 -6.97
C ALA A 229 -14.88 5.07 -7.14
N PHE A 230 -14.73 3.85 -7.64
CA PHE A 230 -15.86 2.92 -7.78
C PHE A 230 -16.16 2.18 -6.47
N PRO A 231 -17.44 2.03 -6.08
CA PRO A 231 -17.83 1.31 -4.87
C PRO A 231 -17.67 -0.20 -5.04
N LEU A 232 -17.39 -0.92 -3.95
CA LEU A 232 -17.44 -2.38 -3.91
C LEU A 232 -18.77 -2.90 -4.45
N GLU A 233 -18.72 -3.98 -5.21
CA GLU A 233 -19.92 -4.74 -5.58
C GLU A 233 -20.29 -5.72 -4.47
N ARG A 234 -21.43 -6.40 -4.63
CA ARG A 234 -21.81 -7.48 -3.72
C ARG A 234 -20.75 -8.58 -3.76
N MET A 235 -20.26 -8.97 -2.59
CA MET A 235 -19.26 -10.02 -2.44
C MET A 235 -19.91 -11.28 -1.85
N PHE A 236 -19.32 -12.42 -2.19
CA PHE A 236 -19.68 -13.73 -1.67
C PHE A 236 -18.47 -14.35 -1.01
N GLY A 237 -18.70 -15.15 0.03
CA GLY A 237 -17.61 -15.74 0.77
C GLY A 237 -17.96 -17.06 1.43
N LEU A 238 -16.92 -17.73 1.89
CA LEU A 238 -16.97 -18.96 2.65
C LEU A 238 -16.20 -18.75 3.95
N LEU A 239 -16.87 -18.98 5.08
CA LEU A 239 -16.30 -19.03 6.42
C LEU A 239 -16.02 -20.48 6.78
N TYR A 240 -14.81 -20.77 7.23
CA TYR A 240 -14.38 -22.11 7.60
C TYR A 240 -14.11 -22.16 9.10
N SER A 241 -14.67 -23.17 9.77
CA SER A 241 -14.29 -23.54 11.14
C SER A 241 -12.94 -24.25 11.16
N ASP A 242 -12.33 -24.39 12.32
CA ASP A 242 -11.12 -25.20 12.56
C ASP A 242 -11.29 -26.70 12.30
N VAL A 243 -12.54 -27.18 12.17
CA VAL A 243 -12.90 -28.55 11.76
C VAL A 243 -13.26 -28.69 10.28
N GLU A 244 -12.77 -27.76 9.44
CA GLU A 244 -12.86 -27.82 7.96
C GLU A 244 -14.27 -27.71 7.35
N VAL A 245 -15.30 -27.40 8.14
CA VAL A 245 -16.66 -27.15 7.63
C VAL A 245 -16.80 -25.72 7.11
N SER A 246 -17.37 -25.56 5.91
CA SER A 246 -17.57 -24.26 5.26
C SER A 246 -19.02 -23.76 5.33
N TYR A 247 -19.19 -22.46 5.55
CA TYR A 247 -20.48 -21.78 5.61
C TYR A 247 -20.47 -20.56 4.70
N SER A 248 -21.44 -20.47 3.79
CA SER A 248 -21.54 -19.35 2.86
C SER A 248 -22.08 -18.09 3.51
N PHE A 249 -21.60 -16.94 3.06
CA PHE A 249 -22.16 -15.63 3.37
C PHE A 249 -22.10 -14.70 2.17
N SER A 250 -22.78 -13.56 2.26
CA SER A 250 -22.63 -12.46 1.32
C SER A 250 -22.45 -11.15 2.07
N LEU A 251 -21.63 -10.26 1.51
CA LEU A 251 -21.42 -8.91 2.02
C LEU A 251 -22.00 -7.91 1.03
N ASN A 252 -22.62 -6.85 1.55
CA ASN A 252 -23.19 -5.80 0.72
C ASN A 252 -22.09 -4.90 0.13
N GLY A 253 -22.25 -4.51 -1.12
CA GLY A 253 -21.42 -3.48 -1.78
C GLY A 253 -21.95 -2.06 -1.53
N GLY A 254 -21.48 -1.07 -2.30
CA GLY A 254 -22.02 0.30 -2.31
C GLY A 254 -21.15 1.37 -1.63
N LEU A 255 -20.00 0.97 -1.07
CA LEU A 255 -18.97 1.86 -0.54
C LEU A 255 -17.62 1.48 -1.14
N CYS A 256 -16.69 2.43 -1.28
CA CYS A 256 -15.34 2.15 -1.81
C CYS A 256 -14.48 1.38 -0.81
N GLN A 257 -14.73 1.61 0.48
CA GLN A 257 -14.20 0.81 1.57
C GLN A 257 -15.35 0.28 2.42
N ARG A 258 -15.26 -1.01 2.77
CA ARG A 258 -16.13 -1.67 3.75
C ARG A 258 -15.31 -2.03 4.98
N ARG A 259 -15.70 -1.48 6.12
CA ARG A 259 -15.20 -1.87 7.44
C ARG A 259 -16.28 -2.65 8.19
N ILE A 260 -15.96 -3.87 8.58
CA ILE A 260 -16.91 -4.80 9.17
C ILE A 260 -16.32 -5.36 10.47
N LEU A 261 -17.03 -5.20 11.58
CA LEU A 261 -16.74 -5.96 12.79
C LEU A 261 -17.36 -7.36 12.68
N LEU A 262 -16.53 -8.40 12.78
CA LEU A 262 -16.99 -9.78 12.67
C LEU A 262 -17.82 -10.18 13.88
N THR A 263 -19.10 -10.44 13.64
CA THR A 263 -20.14 -10.70 14.65
C THR A 263 -21.19 -11.67 14.11
N ASP A 264 -22.13 -12.08 14.95
CA ASP A 264 -23.31 -12.85 14.52
C ASP A 264 -24.19 -12.12 13.49
N SER A 265 -24.09 -10.79 13.40
CA SER A 265 -24.86 -9.98 12.45
C SER A 265 -24.17 -9.77 11.10
N GLU A 266 -22.84 -9.84 11.05
CA GLU A 266 -22.05 -9.58 9.85
C GLU A 266 -20.67 -10.26 9.97
N PRO A 267 -20.29 -11.16 9.04
CA PRO A 267 -21.10 -11.73 7.97
C PRO A 267 -22.20 -12.66 8.50
N ARG A 268 -23.41 -12.56 7.90
CA ARG A 268 -24.50 -13.50 8.22
C ARG A 268 -24.21 -14.88 7.65
N THR A 269 -24.10 -15.85 8.55
CA THR A 269 -23.93 -17.28 8.26
C THR A 269 -25.06 -18.08 8.91
N THR A 270 -25.26 -19.33 8.49
CA THR A 270 -26.19 -20.26 9.16
C THR A 270 -25.45 -21.59 9.36
N PRO A 271 -25.10 -21.96 10.61
CA PRO A 271 -25.39 -21.30 11.89
C PRO A 271 -24.65 -19.96 12.06
N ARG A 272 -24.94 -19.21 13.13
CA ARG A 272 -24.37 -17.87 13.37
C ARG A 272 -22.84 -17.91 13.53
N PHE A 273 -22.19 -16.77 13.30
CA PHE A 273 -20.73 -16.63 13.34
C PHE A 273 -20.09 -17.22 14.61
N THR A 274 -20.61 -16.90 15.80
CA THR A 274 -20.08 -17.41 17.08
C THR A 274 -20.31 -18.90 17.32
N VAL A 275 -21.19 -19.53 16.54
CA VAL A 275 -21.36 -21.00 16.52
C VAL A 275 -20.37 -21.64 15.56
N VAL A 276 -20.07 -20.98 14.44
CA VAL A 276 -19.05 -21.44 13.48
C VAL A 276 -17.65 -21.35 14.07
N ILE A 277 -17.34 -20.27 14.79
CA ILE A 277 -16.09 -20.07 15.53
C ILE A 277 -16.43 -19.91 17.03
N PRO A 278 -16.57 -21.02 17.77
CA PRO A 278 -16.90 -21.00 19.19
C PRO A 278 -15.69 -20.63 20.06
N ALA A 279 -15.92 -20.46 21.36
CA ALA A 279 -14.88 -20.13 22.34
C ALA A 279 -13.67 -21.06 22.26
N GLY A 280 -12.47 -20.48 22.32
CA GLY A 280 -11.19 -21.18 22.24
C GLY A 280 -10.85 -21.75 20.86
N ARG A 281 -11.64 -21.48 19.83
CA ARG A 281 -11.36 -21.91 18.44
C ARG A 281 -11.04 -20.73 17.55
N THR A 282 -10.47 -21.05 16.39
CA THR A 282 -10.19 -20.10 15.32
C THR A 282 -10.88 -20.54 14.03
N GLY A 283 -10.96 -19.63 13.08
CA GLY A 283 -11.42 -19.94 11.74
C GLY A 283 -10.69 -19.11 10.71
N TRP A 284 -11.11 -19.24 9.47
CA TRP A 284 -10.65 -18.36 8.40
C TRP A 284 -11.77 -18.17 7.40
N MET A 285 -11.70 -17.12 6.60
CA MET A 285 -12.65 -16.93 5.51
C MET A 285 -11.97 -16.46 4.25
N LYS A 286 -12.63 -16.72 3.13
CA LYS A 286 -12.32 -16.09 1.85
C LYS A 286 -13.55 -15.45 1.26
N PHE A 287 -13.35 -14.40 0.48
CA PHE A 287 -14.42 -13.72 -0.21
C PHE A 287 -13.93 -13.15 -1.54
N TYR A 288 -14.87 -12.99 -2.45
CA TYR A 288 -14.65 -12.62 -3.84
C TYR A 288 -15.92 -11.99 -4.43
N THR A 289 -15.79 -11.41 -5.61
CA THR A 289 -16.91 -10.94 -6.43
C THR A 289 -17.21 -11.98 -7.52
N ASN A 290 -18.46 -12.06 -8.01
CA ASN A 290 -18.92 -13.17 -8.86
C ASN A 290 -18.07 -13.44 -10.11
N ASN A 291 -17.40 -12.43 -10.66
CA ASN A 291 -16.65 -12.55 -11.91
C ASN A 291 -15.13 -12.47 -11.72
N GLY A 292 -14.62 -12.23 -10.50
CA GLY A 292 -13.19 -12.08 -10.25
C GLY A 292 -12.52 -10.94 -11.05
N ASN A 293 -13.30 -9.95 -11.48
CA ASN A 293 -12.85 -8.84 -12.33
C ASN A 293 -12.66 -7.53 -11.56
N ILE A 294 -12.89 -7.57 -10.25
CA ILE A 294 -12.78 -6.41 -9.38
C ILE A 294 -11.53 -6.58 -8.55
N GLY A 295 -10.63 -5.62 -8.69
CA GLY A 295 -9.44 -5.53 -7.87
C GLY A 295 -9.81 -5.13 -6.45
N MET A 296 -9.42 -5.95 -5.49
CA MET A 296 -9.64 -5.71 -4.08
C MET A 296 -8.36 -5.90 -3.29
N VAL A 297 -8.16 -5.03 -2.31
CA VAL A 297 -7.14 -5.16 -1.28
C VAL A 297 -7.81 -4.97 0.08
N GLY A 298 -7.10 -5.25 1.16
CA GLY A 298 -7.67 -5.07 2.48
C GLY A 298 -6.79 -5.59 3.59
N SER A 299 -7.25 -5.37 4.81
CA SER A 299 -6.55 -5.77 6.03
C SER A 299 -7.53 -6.30 7.06
N MET A 300 -6.98 -6.94 8.09
CA MET A 300 -7.72 -7.28 9.30
C MET A 300 -6.98 -6.77 10.53
N ILE A 301 -7.75 -6.31 11.50
CA ILE A 301 -7.27 -5.80 12.78
C ILE A 301 -8.00 -6.56 13.88
N ASN A 302 -7.28 -7.28 14.73
CA ASN A 302 -7.82 -7.95 15.90
C ASN A 302 -7.46 -7.19 17.17
N PHE A 303 -8.48 -6.85 17.96
CA PHE A 303 -8.32 -6.24 19.25
C PHE A 303 -9.01 -7.04 20.35
N ASN A 304 -8.34 -7.23 21.47
CA ASN A 304 -8.89 -7.81 22.68
C ASN A 304 -8.38 -7.00 23.87
N PRO A 305 -9.27 -6.48 24.72
CA PRO A 305 -8.88 -5.64 25.86
C PRO A 305 -8.13 -6.43 26.96
N ASN A 306 -8.13 -7.77 26.91
CA ASN A 306 -7.56 -8.62 27.95
C ASN A 306 -6.11 -9.05 27.69
N THR A 307 -5.40 -8.46 26.71
CA THR A 307 -4.00 -8.85 26.41
C THR A 307 -3.04 -8.66 27.58
N SER A 308 -3.36 -7.80 28.55
CA SER A 308 -2.56 -7.62 29.77
C SER A 308 -2.95 -8.54 30.92
N SER A 309 -4.10 -9.21 30.84
CA SER A 309 -4.65 -10.07 31.90
C SER A 309 -4.71 -11.55 31.51
N ARG A 310 -4.54 -11.88 30.23
CA ARG A 310 -4.55 -13.24 29.69
C ARG A 310 -3.33 -13.50 28.81
N THR A 311 -2.70 -14.66 28.97
CA THR A 311 -1.47 -15.04 28.25
C THR A 311 -1.72 -15.59 26.85
N ASP A 312 -2.94 -16.03 26.57
CA ASP A 312 -3.37 -16.70 25.32
C ASP A 312 -4.05 -15.75 24.33
N VAL A 313 -4.07 -14.46 24.64
CA VAL A 313 -4.80 -13.43 23.87
C VAL A 313 -3.81 -12.46 23.26
N PHE A 314 -3.96 -12.20 21.96
CA PHE A 314 -3.07 -11.33 21.19
C PHE A 314 -3.84 -10.29 20.39
N ASN A 315 -3.32 -9.07 20.39
CA ASN A 315 -3.68 -8.04 19.42
C ASN A 315 -2.78 -8.14 18.20
N GLY A 316 -3.28 -7.72 17.05
CA GLY A 316 -2.48 -7.69 15.84
C GLY A 316 -3.25 -7.22 14.63
N SER A 317 -2.50 -6.94 13.57
CA SER A 317 -3.05 -6.54 12.29
C SER A 317 -2.20 -7.12 11.17
N HIS A 318 -2.83 -7.43 10.04
CA HIS A 318 -2.10 -7.77 8.82
C HIS A 318 -2.95 -7.52 7.59
N ASN A 319 -2.27 -7.38 6.44
CA ASN A 319 -2.93 -7.36 5.15
C ASN A 319 -3.56 -8.73 4.87
N LEU A 320 -4.69 -8.72 4.18
CA LEU A 320 -5.37 -9.95 3.78
C LEU A 320 -4.52 -10.75 2.80
N HIS A 321 -4.65 -12.07 2.83
CA HIS A 321 -4.00 -12.95 1.88
C HIS A 321 -4.66 -12.84 0.51
N LYS A 322 -3.83 -12.87 -0.54
CA LYS A 322 -4.25 -12.77 -1.94
C LYS A 322 -4.30 -14.17 -2.53
N LEU A 323 -5.49 -14.75 -2.65
CA LEU A 323 -5.63 -16.15 -3.11
C LEU A 323 -5.64 -16.26 -4.64
N THR A 324 -6.17 -15.24 -5.32
CA THR A 324 -6.25 -15.20 -6.78
C THR A 324 -6.08 -13.77 -7.27
N LEU A 325 -5.59 -13.62 -8.50
CA LEU A 325 -5.50 -12.35 -9.21
C LEU A 325 -6.73 -12.14 -10.11
N THR A 326 -6.95 -10.89 -10.51
CA THR A 326 -8.01 -10.48 -11.43
C THR A 326 -7.87 -11.16 -12.80
N SER A 327 -9.02 -11.59 -13.34
CA SER A 327 -9.05 -12.31 -14.63
C SER A 327 -8.94 -11.37 -15.83
N THR A 328 -9.40 -10.13 -15.68
CA THR A 328 -9.31 -9.04 -16.65
C THR A 328 -8.47 -7.87 -16.11
N SER A 329 -7.97 -7.02 -17.02
CA SER A 329 -7.35 -5.76 -16.61
C SER A 329 -8.35 -4.89 -15.83
N VAL A 330 -7.88 -4.28 -14.75
CA VAL A 330 -8.64 -3.29 -13.98
C VAL A 330 -8.03 -1.92 -14.26
N ALA A 331 -8.88 -0.96 -14.61
CA ALA A 331 -8.49 0.41 -14.89
C ALA A 331 -8.77 1.32 -13.70
N LEU A 332 -7.80 2.17 -13.37
CA LEU A 332 -7.91 3.27 -12.43
C LEU A 332 -7.48 4.56 -13.13
N THR A 333 -8.36 5.54 -13.21
CA THR A 333 -8.03 6.84 -13.82
C THR A 333 -7.52 7.77 -12.74
N ILE A 334 -6.48 8.55 -13.04
CA ILE A 334 -6.01 9.64 -12.19
C ILE A 334 -5.97 10.96 -12.97
N PRO A 335 -6.17 12.11 -12.30
CA PRO A 335 -5.89 13.41 -12.91
C PRO A 335 -4.38 13.59 -13.10
N VAL A 336 -3.99 14.31 -14.15
CA VAL A 336 -2.59 14.60 -14.48
C VAL A 336 -2.39 16.10 -14.42
N PHE A 337 -1.50 16.55 -13.54
CA PHE A 337 -1.00 17.91 -13.49
C PHE A 337 0.36 17.95 -12.78
N PRO A 338 1.22 18.94 -13.07
CA PRO A 338 2.57 18.96 -12.53
C PRO A 338 2.59 18.98 -10.98
N PRO A 339 3.45 18.17 -10.33
CA PRO A 339 3.61 18.21 -8.89
C PRO A 339 4.08 19.59 -8.44
N SER A 340 3.59 20.03 -7.28
CA SER A 340 3.90 21.35 -6.71
C SER A 340 5.35 21.50 -6.22
N CYS A 341 6.07 20.39 -6.12
CA CYS A 341 7.44 20.34 -5.65
C CYS A 341 8.41 20.56 -6.83
N ALA A 342 9.05 21.72 -6.88
CA ALA A 342 10.14 22.01 -7.82
C ALA A 342 11.47 21.51 -7.22
N LEU A 343 11.96 20.37 -7.71
CA LEU A 343 13.31 19.85 -7.39
C LEU A 343 14.28 20.05 -8.55
#